data_AF-A0A2P6TTU0-F1
#
_entry.id   AF-A0A2P6TTU0-F1
#
_cell.length_a   1.000
_cell.length_b   1.000
_cell.length_c   1.000
_cell.angle_alpha   90.00
_cell.angle_beta   90.00
_cell.angle_gamma   90.00
#
_symmetry.space_group_name_H-M   'P 1'
#
loop_
_entity.id
_entity.type
_entity.pdbx_description
1 polymer ?
#
loop_
_entity_poly.entity_id
_entity_poly.type
_entity_poly.pdbx_seq_one_letter_code
_entity_poly.pdbx_strand_id
1 'polypeptide(L)'
;MSGALACRPLARQATWSRDRSDGVPAASAPGASRRSSGGSVPGERAAVGAGRGRRPLRVQAFSLLKNLNVPKPRWLPDLGRPKRAAVLDEFFNISDGATRPTISREVYEQLLAPDFRFTDQSREGQDLVHQYFRADFIELMCACVGPALPDFSWSAATDGDVDRDGYCIVEVQISAHHTGAPFALPGLPEVAPSGRRVAMEPEFLRLRVEGEQIKEIVVLPSKAGAGPLALYRALAGEPPAAQA
;
A
#
# COMPACT_ATOMS: atom_id res chain seq x y z
N MET A 1 -23.22 -33.03 -1.79
CA MET A 1 -22.77 -32.85 -3.19
C MET A 1 -22.10 -31.49 -3.27
N SER A 2 -20.77 -31.44 -3.12
CA SER A 2 -20.00 -30.20 -3.22
C SER A 2 -19.77 -29.89 -4.70
N GLY A 3 -20.45 -28.88 -5.21
CA GLY A 3 -20.16 -28.32 -6.53
C GLY A 3 -18.89 -27.49 -6.43
N ALA A 4 -17.80 -27.98 -7.03
CA ALA A 4 -16.60 -27.17 -7.24
C ALA A 4 -16.96 -26.02 -8.18
N LEU A 5 -16.99 -24.79 -7.64
CA LEU A 5 -16.99 -23.58 -8.45
C LEU A 5 -15.62 -23.50 -9.12
N ALA A 6 -15.56 -23.98 -10.36
CA ALA A 6 -14.40 -23.78 -11.21
C ALA A 6 -14.14 -22.28 -11.34
N CYS A 7 -12.93 -21.84 -10.97
CA CYS A 7 -12.46 -20.49 -11.24
C CYS A 7 -12.70 -20.20 -12.71
N ARG A 8 -13.54 -19.22 -13.02
CA ARG A 8 -13.72 -18.77 -14.40
C ARG A 8 -12.36 -18.31 -14.92
N PRO A 9 -11.94 -18.71 -16.12
CA PRO A 9 -10.70 -18.19 -16.70
C PRO A 9 -10.81 -16.67 -16.80
N LEU A 10 -9.85 -15.97 -16.18
CA LEU A 10 -9.65 -14.52 -16.32
C LEU A 10 -9.43 -14.21 -17.81
N ALA A 11 -10.52 -13.89 -18.51
CA ALA A 11 -10.52 -13.57 -19.92
C ALA A 11 -10.10 -12.11 -20.15
N ARG A 12 -8.86 -11.79 -19.78
CA ARG A 12 -8.08 -10.64 -20.26
C ARG A 12 -6.62 -10.94 -19.94
N GLN A 13 -5.83 -11.18 -20.97
CA GLN A 13 -4.41 -11.44 -20.85
C GLN A 13 -3.76 -10.27 -20.11
N ALA A 14 -3.05 -10.56 -19.01
CA ALA A 14 -2.07 -9.62 -18.47
C ALA A 14 -1.14 -9.24 -19.64
N THR A 15 -1.16 -7.98 -20.05
CA THR A 15 -0.35 -7.53 -21.19
C THR A 15 1.09 -7.34 -20.73
N TRP A 16 1.97 -8.15 -21.30
CA TRP A 16 3.42 -8.12 -21.05
C TRP A 16 4.00 -6.97 -21.86
N SER A 17 4.34 -5.86 -21.21
CA SER A 17 4.97 -4.71 -21.88
C SER A 17 6.41 -4.56 -21.41
N ARG A 18 7.36 -4.73 -22.34
CA ARG A 18 8.76 -4.37 -22.13
C ARG A 18 8.89 -2.89 -22.46
N ASP A 19 9.28 -2.07 -21.50
CA ASP A 19 9.70 -0.71 -21.83
C ASP A 19 11.00 -0.34 -21.12
N ARG A 20 11.94 0.19 -21.92
CA ARG A 20 13.30 0.58 -21.52
C ARG A 20 13.23 1.99 -20.94
N SER A 21 13.86 2.20 -19.78
CA SER A 21 14.16 3.56 -19.31
C SER A 21 15.62 3.70 -18.91
N ASP A 22 16.28 4.63 -19.59
CA ASP A 22 17.63 5.11 -19.36
C ASP A 22 17.71 5.96 -18.09
N GLY A 23 18.83 5.82 -17.37
CA GLY A 23 19.05 6.39 -16.04
C GLY A 23 19.39 7.88 -16.00
N VAL A 24 19.26 8.45 -14.79
CA VAL A 24 19.76 9.78 -14.42
C VAL A 24 20.49 9.68 -13.06
N PRO A 25 21.64 10.37 -12.87
CA PRO A 25 22.51 10.15 -11.72
C PRO A 25 22.15 10.97 -10.48
N ALA A 26 22.62 10.48 -9.34
CA ALA A 26 22.53 11.07 -8.01
C ALA A 26 23.44 12.31 -7.84
N ALA A 27 22.99 13.26 -7.01
CA ALA A 27 23.81 14.36 -6.52
C ALA A 27 23.76 14.44 -4.98
N SER A 28 24.96 14.61 -4.42
CA SER A 28 25.36 14.51 -3.01
C SER A 28 24.98 15.73 -2.14
N ALA A 29 24.93 15.49 -0.82
CA ALA A 29 24.93 16.51 0.24
C ALA A 29 26.28 17.28 0.33
N PRO A 30 26.37 18.41 1.05
CA PRO A 30 26.75 18.34 2.49
C PRO A 30 26.27 19.53 3.38
N GLY A 31 26.52 19.44 4.71
CA GLY A 31 27.01 20.61 5.46
C GLY A 31 26.34 21.03 6.77
N ALA A 32 26.77 20.41 7.88
CA ALA A 32 27.23 20.98 9.17
C ALA A 32 26.49 22.13 9.94
N SER A 33 26.18 21.80 11.21
CA SER A 33 26.61 22.45 12.47
C SER A 33 26.26 23.92 12.79
N ARG A 34 25.57 24.15 13.92
CA ARG A 34 26.08 24.99 15.04
C ARG A 34 25.23 24.94 16.32
N ARG A 35 25.96 24.93 17.45
CA ARG A 35 25.54 25.06 18.86
C ARG A 35 25.07 26.48 19.22
N SER A 36 24.31 26.62 20.32
CA SER A 36 24.62 27.50 21.49
C SER A 36 23.42 27.52 22.48
N SER A 37 23.62 27.07 23.74
CA SER A 37 23.59 27.86 25.01
C SER A 37 22.35 28.76 25.18
N GLY A 38 21.50 28.61 26.19
CA GLY A 38 21.80 28.63 27.62
C GLY A 38 21.28 29.97 28.20
N GLY A 39 20.38 29.94 29.18
CA GLY A 39 19.90 31.15 29.85
C GLY A 39 18.62 30.96 30.66
N SER A 40 18.77 30.77 31.96
CA SER A 40 17.69 30.81 32.97
C SER A 40 17.72 32.16 33.68
N VAL A 41 16.57 32.81 33.87
CA VAL A 41 16.32 33.80 34.95
C VAL A 41 14.79 33.94 35.20
N PRO A 42 14.32 34.53 36.32
CA PRO A 42 13.22 33.99 37.13
C PRO A 42 12.03 34.96 37.25
N GLY A 43 10.99 34.55 37.98
CA GLY A 43 10.27 35.42 38.93
C GLY A 43 9.28 36.48 38.41
N GLU A 44 8.00 36.17 38.63
CA GLU A 44 7.01 37.06 39.30
C GLU A 44 6.58 38.40 38.65
N ARG A 45 5.33 38.48 38.18
CA ARG A 45 4.22 39.27 38.78
C ARG A 45 3.08 39.51 37.79
N ALA A 46 1.87 39.49 38.35
CA ALA A 46 0.59 39.76 37.69
C ALA A 46 0.41 41.25 37.36
N ALA A 47 -0.28 41.55 36.25
CA ALA A 47 -1.52 42.34 36.22
C ALA A 47 -1.87 42.82 34.79
N VAL A 48 -3.09 42.48 34.39
CA VAL A 48 -4.06 43.35 33.68
C VAL A 48 -3.54 44.11 32.44
N GLY A 49 -3.66 43.47 31.29
CA GLY A 49 -3.80 44.14 30.00
C GLY A 49 -5.03 43.57 29.31
N ALA A 50 -6.02 44.41 29.00
CA ALA A 50 -7.20 44.08 28.21
C ALA A 50 -6.77 43.53 26.84
N GLY A 51 -6.56 42.22 26.77
CA GLY A 51 -6.16 41.53 25.56
C GLY A 51 -7.29 41.64 24.56
N ARG A 52 -7.06 42.39 23.48
CA ARG A 52 -7.79 42.21 22.22
C ARG A 52 -7.88 40.71 21.99
N GLY A 53 -9.05 40.12 22.21
CA GLY A 53 -9.25 38.68 22.06
C GLY A 53 -8.67 38.29 20.72
N ARG A 54 -7.61 37.48 20.74
CA ARG A 54 -7.01 36.95 19.52
C ARG A 54 -8.12 36.16 18.85
N ARG A 55 -8.82 36.79 17.91
CA ARG A 55 -9.80 36.12 17.07
C ARG A 55 -9.03 34.96 16.44
N PRO A 56 -9.48 33.70 16.62
CA PRO A 56 -8.82 32.59 15.96
C PRO A 56 -8.80 32.91 14.45
N LEU A 57 -7.61 32.94 13.87
CA LEU A 57 -7.44 33.06 12.43
C LEU A 57 -8.17 31.87 11.80
N ARG A 58 -9.36 32.10 11.27
CA ARG A 58 -10.06 31.13 10.44
C ARG A 58 -9.38 31.16 9.09
N VAL A 59 -8.63 30.12 8.76
CA VAL A 59 -8.08 29.94 7.41
C VAL A 59 -9.27 29.70 6.47
N GLN A 60 -9.66 30.74 5.75
CA GLN A 60 -10.95 30.78 5.04
C GLN A 60 -10.93 30.05 3.68
N ALA A 61 -9.76 29.75 3.11
CA ALA A 61 -9.68 29.05 1.83
C ALA A 61 -8.29 28.47 1.55
N PHE A 62 -8.03 27.22 1.94
CA PHE A 62 -6.90 26.46 1.40
C PHE A 62 -7.02 26.20 -0.12
N SER A 63 -8.24 26.29 -0.65
CA SER A 63 -8.52 26.27 -2.08
C SER A 63 -7.81 27.40 -2.83
N LEU A 64 -7.59 28.56 -2.20
CA LEU A 64 -6.86 29.67 -2.83
C LEU A 64 -5.40 29.30 -3.11
N LEU A 65 -4.71 28.67 -2.17
CA LEU A 65 -3.31 28.25 -2.36
C LEU A 65 -3.17 27.20 -3.47
N LYS A 66 -4.14 26.26 -3.55
CA LYS A 66 -4.23 25.30 -4.66
C LYS A 66 -4.44 26.00 -6.01
N ASN A 67 -5.35 26.97 -6.07
CA ASN A 67 -5.66 27.71 -7.30
C ASN A 67 -4.49 28.60 -7.76
N LEU A 68 -3.62 29.03 -6.84
CA LEU A 68 -2.43 29.83 -7.14
C LEU A 68 -1.18 28.99 -7.48
N ASN A 69 -1.29 27.66 -7.49
CA ASN A 69 -0.18 26.73 -7.74
C ASN A 69 1.06 26.99 -6.85
N VAL A 70 0.84 27.51 -5.63
CA VAL A 70 1.91 27.79 -4.68
C VAL A 70 2.30 26.49 -3.98
N PRO A 71 3.58 26.10 -3.96
CA PRO A 71 4.01 24.89 -3.27
C PRO A 71 3.64 24.97 -1.78
N LYS A 72 3.13 23.85 -1.25
CA LYS A 72 2.66 23.78 0.13
C LYS A 72 3.78 24.20 1.09
N PRO A 73 3.57 25.20 1.96
CA PRO A 73 4.59 25.62 2.92
C PRO A 73 4.92 24.50 3.91
N ARG A 74 6.22 24.36 4.28
CA ARG A 74 6.68 23.32 5.23
C ARG A 74 6.03 23.39 6.62
N TRP A 75 5.58 24.58 7.04
CA TRP A 75 4.92 24.77 8.33
C TRP A 75 3.45 24.31 8.32
N LEU A 76 2.87 24.06 7.15
CA LEU A 76 1.47 23.69 7.05
C LEU A 76 1.31 22.17 7.29
N PRO A 77 0.55 21.74 8.31
CA PRO A 77 0.39 20.33 8.61
C PRO A 77 -0.25 19.58 7.44
N ASP A 78 -0.02 18.27 7.36
CA ASP A 78 -0.71 17.42 6.42
C ASP A 78 -2.14 17.10 6.88
N LEU A 79 -3.05 17.99 6.49
CA LEU A 79 -4.48 17.84 6.76
C LEU A 79 -5.09 16.59 6.09
N GLY A 80 -4.42 16.01 5.09
CA GLY A 80 -4.86 14.77 4.43
C GLY A 80 -4.40 13.50 5.15
N ARG A 81 -3.38 13.59 6.02
CA ARG A 81 -2.77 12.43 6.70
C ARG A 81 -3.78 11.58 7.47
N PRO A 82 -4.68 12.13 8.32
CA PRO A 82 -5.63 11.30 9.05
C PRO A 82 -6.59 10.53 8.13
N LYS A 83 -7.03 11.16 7.03
CA LYS A 83 -7.90 10.50 6.05
C LYS A 83 -7.19 9.38 5.31
N ARG A 84 -5.96 9.62 4.86
CA ARG A 84 -5.16 8.57 4.20
C ARG A 84 -4.87 7.41 5.15
N ALA A 85 -4.52 7.70 6.40
CA ALA A 85 -4.32 6.67 7.41
C ALA A 85 -5.58 5.81 7.61
N ALA A 86 -6.77 6.42 7.65
CA ALA A 86 -8.04 5.69 7.74
C ALA A 86 -8.30 4.80 6.51
N VAL A 87 -8.08 5.30 5.28
CA VAL A 87 -8.22 4.50 4.04
C VAL A 87 -7.27 3.31 4.04
N LEU A 88 -6.01 3.52 4.44
CA LEU A 88 -5.02 2.45 4.49
C LEU A 88 -5.36 1.44 5.59
N ASP A 89 -5.76 1.90 6.78
CA ASP A 89 -6.21 1.03 7.86
C ASP A 89 -7.38 0.15 7.42
N GLU A 90 -8.41 0.75 6.79
CA GLU A 90 -9.56 0.02 6.26
C GLU A 90 -9.16 -1.01 5.19
N PHE A 91 -8.21 -0.66 4.31
CA PHE A 91 -7.74 -1.56 3.25
C PHE A 91 -6.90 -2.74 3.77
N PHE A 92 -6.04 -2.52 4.77
CA PHE A 92 -5.16 -3.56 5.31
C PHE A 92 -5.82 -4.39 6.42
N ASN A 93 -6.77 -3.80 7.15
CA ASN A 93 -7.45 -4.42 8.28
C ASN A 93 -8.94 -4.67 7.99
N ILE A 94 -9.27 -5.07 6.76
CA ILE A 94 -10.64 -5.45 6.36
C ILE A 94 -11.14 -6.53 7.32
N SER A 95 -12.22 -6.25 8.04
CA SER A 95 -12.88 -7.21 8.92
C SER A 95 -14.39 -7.17 8.70
N ASP A 96 -15.04 -8.32 8.86
CA ASP A 96 -16.51 -8.47 8.81
C ASP A 96 -17.19 -8.11 10.15
N GLY A 97 -16.45 -7.49 11.08
CA GLY A 97 -16.89 -7.25 12.45
C GLY A 97 -16.77 -8.48 13.37
N ALA A 98 -16.44 -9.67 12.86
CA ALA A 98 -16.27 -10.90 13.66
C ALA A 98 -14.83 -11.12 14.12
N THR A 99 -14.04 -10.05 14.31
CA THR A 99 -12.61 -10.04 14.72
C THR A 99 -11.63 -10.76 13.79
N ARG A 100 -12.08 -11.32 12.65
CA ARG A 100 -11.20 -11.98 11.70
C ARG A 100 -10.93 -11.08 10.49
N PRO A 101 -9.66 -10.95 10.07
CA PRO A 101 -9.34 -10.38 8.77
C PRO A 101 -10.08 -11.15 7.69
N THR A 102 -10.68 -10.42 6.74
CA THR A 102 -11.42 -11.03 5.63
C THR A 102 -11.13 -10.30 4.35
N ILE A 103 -11.26 -11.02 3.23
CA ILE A 103 -11.17 -10.44 1.90
C ILE A 103 -12.58 -10.07 1.45
N SER A 104 -12.84 -8.78 1.23
CA SER A 104 -14.16 -8.28 0.83
C SER A 104 -14.11 -7.56 -0.51
N ARG A 105 -14.89 -8.06 -1.47
CA ARG A 105 -15.05 -7.42 -2.79
C ARG A 105 -15.63 -6.02 -2.66
N GLU A 106 -16.65 -5.85 -1.82
CA GLU A 106 -17.32 -4.56 -1.62
C GLU A 106 -16.33 -3.50 -1.11
N VAL A 107 -15.51 -3.85 -0.13
CA VAL A 107 -14.50 -2.94 0.42
C VAL A 107 -13.45 -2.57 -0.63
N TYR A 108 -12.94 -3.54 -1.40
CA TYR A 108 -12.03 -3.19 -2.48
C TYR A 108 -12.68 -2.35 -3.58
N GLU A 109 -13.93 -2.62 -3.93
CA GLU A 109 -14.63 -1.80 -4.91
C GLU A 109 -14.82 -0.36 -4.43
N GLN A 110 -15.04 -0.16 -3.13
CA GLN A 110 -15.12 1.17 -2.52
C GLN A 110 -13.75 1.87 -2.49
N LEU A 111 -12.73 1.19 -1.96
CA LEU A 111 -11.43 1.79 -1.66
C LEU A 111 -10.50 1.91 -2.87
N LEU A 112 -10.66 1.08 -3.92
CA LEU A 112 -9.79 1.15 -5.10
C LEU A 112 -10.38 2.07 -6.17
N ALA A 113 -9.60 3.06 -6.59
CA ALA A 113 -9.99 4.00 -7.64
C ALA A 113 -10.27 3.29 -8.98
N PRO A 114 -11.18 3.78 -9.84
CA PRO A 114 -11.49 3.13 -11.11
C PRO A 114 -10.27 2.90 -12.03
N ASP A 115 -9.27 3.78 -11.97
CA ASP A 115 -8.00 3.71 -12.71
C ASP A 115 -6.86 3.05 -11.90
N PHE A 116 -7.20 2.33 -10.83
CA PHE A 116 -6.24 1.70 -9.92
C PHE A 116 -5.24 0.78 -10.63
N ARG A 117 -4.00 0.80 -10.13
CA ARG A 117 -2.90 -0.08 -10.57
C ARG A 117 -2.16 -0.70 -9.39
N PHE A 118 -1.91 -1.99 -9.46
CA PHE A 118 -0.97 -2.70 -8.61
C PHE A 118 0.23 -3.14 -9.45
N THR A 119 1.44 -2.84 -8.99
CA THR A 119 2.69 -3.12 -9.70
C THR A 119 3.60 -3.96 -8.81
N ASP A 120 3.87 -5.20 -9.20
CA ASP A 120 4.82 -6.09 -8.53
C ASP A 120 6.19 -5.97 -9.21
N GLN A 121 7.16 -5.36 -8.52
CA GLN A 121 8.54 -5.23 -9.03
C GLN A 121 9.40 -6.37 -8.48
N SER A 122 9.46 -7.49 -9.22
CA SER A 122 10.37 -8.58 -8.88
C SER A 122 11.83 -8.17 -9.12
N ARG A 123 12.71 -8.55 -8.17
CA ARG A 123 14.15 -8.28 -8.24
C ARG A 123 14.92 -9.27 -9.13
N GLU A 124 14.29 -10.36 -9.56
CA GLU A 124 14.94 -11.46 -10.29
C GLU A 124 15.22 -11.11 -11.76
N GLY A 125 16.08 -10.12 -12.02
CA GLY A 125 16.87 -9.97 -13.27
C GLY A 125 16.12 -9.94 -14.61
N GLN A 126 14.79 -9.99 -14.60
CA GLN A 126 13.89 -9.93 -15.72
C GLN A 126 12.93 -8.80 -15.39
N ASP A 127 12.76 -7.87 -16.34
CA ASP A 127 11.85 -6.71 -16.28
C ASP A 127 10.36 -7.11 -16.21
N LEU A 128 10.04 -8.23 -15.58
CA LEU A 128 8.68 -8.72 -15.39
C LEU A 128 8.03 -7.97 -14.25
N VAL A 129 7.59 -6.78 -14.61
CA VAL A 129 6.66 -5.98 -13.85
C VAL A 129 5.27 -6.59 -14.06
N HIS A 130 4.75 -7.30 -13.06
CA HIS A 130 3.35 -7.74 -13.11
C HIS A 130 2.45 -6.57 -12.74
N GLN A 131 1.56 -6.20 -13.65
CA GLN A 131 0.57 -5.15 -13.41
C GLN A 131 -0.83 -5.75 -13.32
N TYR A 132 -1.55 -5.39 -12.26
CA TYR A 132 -2.96 -5.71 -12.09
C TYR A 132 -3.76 -4.40 -12.08
N PHE A 133 -4.85 -4.37 -12.83
CA PHE A 133 -5.82 -3.28 -12.72
C PHE A 133 -6.87 -3.62 -11.67
N ARG A 134 -7.72 -2.65 -11.32
CA ARG A 134 -8.75 -2.79 -10.27
C ARG A 134 -9.49 -4.12 -10.31
N ALA A 135 -10.06 -4.48 -11.47
CA ALA A 135 -10.85 -5.70 -11.60
C ALA A 135 -10.00 -6.96 -11.41
N ASP A 136 -8.79 -6.99 -11.99
CA ASP A 136 -7.89 -8.15 -11.91
C ASP A 136 -7.36 -8.35 -10.49
N PHE A 137 -7.04 -7.26 -9.79
CA PHE A 137 -6.60 -7.31 -8.40
C PHE A 137 -7.72 -7.80 -7.48
N ILE A 138 -8.94 -7.28 -7.64
CA ILE A 138 -10.11 -7.73 -6.88
C ILE A 138 -10.39 -9.21 -7.14
N GLU A 139 -10.33 -9.64 -8.41
CA GLU A 139 -10.54 -11.05 -8.75
C GLU A 139 -9.45 -11.95 -8.16
N LEU A 140 -8.19 -11.54 -8.27
CA LEU A 140 -7.06 -12.24 -7.64
C LEU A 140 -7.31 -12.44 -6.13
N MET A 141 -7.66 -11.37 -5.43
CA MET A 141 -7.88 -11.44 -3.98
C MET A 141 -9.11 -12.29 -3.64
N CYS A 142 -10.26 -12.02 -4.27
CA CYS A 142 -11.54 -12.63 -3.91
C CYS A 142 -11.75 -14.04 -4.45
N ALA A 143 -11.19 -14.38 -5.61
CA ALA A 143 -11.40 -15.68 -6.25
C ALA A 143 -10.21 -16.63 -6.08
N CYS A 144 -9.00 -16.12 -5.84
CA CYS A 144 -7.81 -16.97 -5.66
C CYS A 144 -7.32 -16.96 -4.21
N VAL A 145 -7.00 -15.79 -3.66
CA VAL A 145 -6.39 -15.68 -2.32
C VAL A 145 -7.37 -16.09 -1.23
N GLY A 146 -8.53 -15.44 -1.13
CA GLY A 146 -9.50 -15.69 -0.06
C GLY A 146 -9.98 -17.15 0.02
N PRO A 147 -10.39 -17.78 -1.10
CA PRO A 147 -10.81 -19.17 -1.08
C PRO A 147 -9.69 -20.15 -0.72
N ALA A 148 -8.44 -19.91 -1.14
CA ALA A 148 -7.31 -20.78 -0.82
C ALA A 148 -6.78 -20.57 0.61
N LEU A 149 -6.87 -19.34 1.10
CA LEU A 149 -6.31 -18.87 2.36
C LEU A 149 -7.41 -18.21 3.22
N PRO A 150 -8.33 -18.98 3.83
CA PRO A 150 -9.49 -18.43 4.53
C PRO A 150 -9.15 -17.56 5.76
N ASP A 151 -7.94 -17.69 6.29
CA ASP A 151 -7.41 -16.92 7.42
C ASP A 151 -6.34 -15.91 7.00
N PHE A 152 -6.30 -15.56 5.71
CA PHE A 152 -5.37 -14.58 5.18
C PHE A 152 -5.45 -13.23 5.91
N SER A 153 -4.29 -12.74 6.33
CA SER A 153 -4.17 -11.46 7.03
C SER A 153 -3.03 -10.61 6.46
N TRP A 154 -3.25 -9.30 6.38
CA TRP A 154 -2.21 -8.32 6.18
C TRP A 154 -1.95 -7.64 7.52
N SER A 155 -0.71 -7.61 8.00
CA SER A 155 -0.32 -6.62 9.01
C SER A 155 0.36 -5.47 8.30
N ALA A 156 -0.13 -4.25 8.51
CA ALA A 156 0.44 -3.06 7.89
C ALA A 156 0.85 -2.04 8.95
N ALA A 157 2.02 -1.43 8.74
CA ALA A 157 2.52 -0.33 9.54
C ALA A 157 2.79 0.88 8.63
N THR A 158 2.10 1.98 8.91
CA THR A 158 2.32 3.26 8.25
C THR A 158 1.91 4.39 9.17
N ASP A 159 2.59 5.51 9.03
CA ASP A 159 2.25 6.75 9.73
C ASP A 159 1.34 7.66 8.88
N GLY A 160 1.07 7.28 7.63
CA GLY A 160 0.26 8.00 6.66
C GLY A 160 0.96 9.21 6.01
N ASP A 161 2.26 9.42 6.29
CA ASP A 161 3.04 10.49 5.67
C ASP A 161 3.34 10.16 4.20
N VAL A 162 3.39 11.21 3.37
CA VAL A 162 3.68 11.09 1.94
C VAL A 162 5.05 11.65 1.60
N ASP A 163 5.73 11.00 0.67
CA ASP A 163 6.95 11.51 0.05
C ASP A 163 6.67 12.70 -0.89
N ARG A 164 7.73 13.19 -1.56
CA ARG A 164 7.63 14.32 -2.50
C ARG A 164 6.81 14.00 -3.75
N ASP A 165 6.67 12.73 -4.08
CA ASP A 165 5.92 12.23 -5.23
C ASP A 165 4.45 11.92 -4.87
N GLY A 166 4.10 12.05 -3.58
CA GLY A 166 2.75 11.84 -3.07
C GLY A 166 2.45 10.41 -2.64
N TYR A 167 3.46 9.57 -2.42
CA TYR A 167 3.29 8.19 -1.97
C TYR A 167 3.47 8.04 -0.47
N CYS A 168 2.58 7.28 0.16
CA CYS A 168 2.79 6.71 1.48
C CYS A 168 3.69 5.47 1.37
N ILE A 169 4.64 5.33 2.28
CA ILE A 169 5.37 4.07 2.48
C ILE A 169 4.63 3.27 3.54
N VAL A 170 4.33 2.01 3.24
CA VAL A 170 3.67 1.09 4.16
C VAL A 170 4.51 -0.18 4.22
N GLU A 171 4.93 -0.57 5.42
CA GLU A 171 5.49 -1.90 5.66
C GLU A 171 4.35 -2.88 5.83
N VAL A 172 4.38 -3.98 5.09
CA VAL A 172 3.33 -5.00 5.10
C VAL A 172 3.92 -6.37 5.34
N GLN A 173 3.18 -7.23 6.03
CA GLN A 173 3.52 -8.64 6.19
C GLN A 173 2.27 -9.49 5.95
N ILE A 174 2.44 -10.59 5.21
CA ILE A 174 1.37 -11.54 4.91
C ILE A 174 1.51 -12.76 5.80
N SER A 175 0.39 -13.19 6.39
CA SER A 175 0.30 -14.47 7.07
C SER A 175 -1.00 -15.22 6.72
N ALA A 176 -0.92 -16.54 6.56
CA ALA A 176 -2.07 -17.38 6.20
C ALA A 176 -1.78 -18.88 6.38
N HIS A 177 -2.82 -19.72 6.32
CA HIS A 177 -2.73 -21.16 6.14
C HIS A 177 -3.44 -21.63 4.86
N HIS A 178 -2.78 -22.51 4.11
CA HIS A 178 -3.33 -23.09 2.88
C HIS A 178 -4.25 -24.28 3.14
N THR A 179 -5.44 -23.97 3.65
CA THR A 179 -6.44 -24.97 4.10
C THR A 179 -7.72 -24.96 3.26
N GLY A 180 -7.88 -23.98 2.37
CA GLY A 180 -9.08 -23.82 1.55
C GLY A 180 -8.99 -24.51 0.19
N ALA A 181 -9.37 -23.79 -0.87
CA ALA A 181 -9.29 -24.24 -2.25
C ALA A 181 -7.84 -24.35 -2.77
N PRO A 182 -7.61 -25.03 -3.91
CA PRO A 182 -6.34 -24.92 -4.63
C PRO A 182 -6.00 -23.46 -4.92
N PHE A 183 -4.73 -23.09 -4.72
CA PHE A 183 -4.25 -21.74 -5.01
C PHE A 183 -3.75 -21.68 -6.45
N ALA A 184 -4.23 -20.71 -7.23
CA ALA A 184 -3.87 -20.56 -8.63
C ALA A 184 -3.60 -19.09 -8.95
N LEU A 185 -2.59 -18.84 -9.78
CA LEU A 185 -2.36 -17.55 -10.41
C LEU A 185 -2.55 -17.69 -11.93
N PRO A 186 -2.95 -16.61 -12.63
CA PRO A 186 -3.10 -16.65 -14.08
C PRO A 186 -1.82 -17.15 -14.78
N GLY A 187 -1.95 -18.21 -15.57
CA GLY A 187 -0.85 -18.79 -16.35
C GLY A 187 0.12 -19.69 -15.56
N LEU A 188 -0.14 -19.94 -14.28
CA LEU A 188 0.63 -20.88 -13.46
C LEU A 188 -0.18 -22.14 -13.13
N PRO A 189 0.49 -23.28 -12.88
CA PRO A 189 -0.16 -24.47 -12.34
C PRO A 189 -0.89 -24.19 -11.03
N GLU A 190 -1.93 -24.96 -10.73
CA GLU A 190 -2.59 -24.88 -9.42
C GLU A 190 -1.73 -25.57 -8.35
N VAL A 191 -1.80 -25.03 -7.13
CA VAL A 191 -1.17 -25.59 -5.94
C VAL A 191 -2.26 -26.17 -5.06
N ALA A 192 -2.23 -27.48 -4.83
CA ALA A 192 -3.21 -28.16 -3.98
C ALA A 192 -3.09 -27.71 -2.50
N PRO A 193 -4.19 -27.70 -1.72
CA PRO A 193 -4.16 -27.36 -0.30
C PRO A 193 -3.15 -28.22 0.47
N SER A 194 -2.19 -27.55 1.10
CA SER A 194 -1.06 -28.22 1.76
C SER A 194 -1.14 -28.19 3.29
N GLY A 195 -2.05 -27.39 3.86
CA GLY A 195 -2.08 -27.08 5.29
C GLY A 195 -0.89 -26.24 5.78
N ARG A 196 0.02 -25.83 4.89
CA ARG A 196 1.21 -25.06 5.23
C ARG A 196 0.81 -23.69 5.76
N ARG A 197 1.44 -23.29 6.87
CA ARG A 197 1.44 -21.91 7.32
C ARG A 197 2.48 -21.12 6.54
N VAL A 198 2.06 -19.99 5.97
CA VAL A 198 2.95 -19.00 5.38
C VAL A 198 2.99 -17.79 6.30
N ALA A 199 4.19 -17.32 6.60
CA ALA A 199 4.46 -16.03 7.21
C ALA A 199 5.60 -15.42 6.39
N MET A 200 5.26 -14.47 5.52
CA MET A 200 6.23 -13.86 4.61
C MET A 200 7.09 -12.87 5.39
N GLU A 201 8.28 -12.56 4.89
CA GLU A 201 9.07 -11.45 5.44
C GLU A 201 8.37 -10.12 5.17
N PRO A 202 8.54 -9.10 6.02
CA PRO A 202 8.00 -7.78 5.76
C PRO A 202 8.50 -7.20 4.44
N GLU A 203 7.61 -6.50 3.74
CA GLU A 203 7.91 -5.81 2.49
C GLU A 203 7.37 -4.39 2.52
N PHE A 204 8.00 -3.47 1.79
CA PHE A 204 7.55 -2.10 1.68
C PHE A 204 6.74 -1.91 0.40
N LEU A 205 5.57 -1.31 0.55
CA LEU A 205 4.72 -0.85 -0.53
C LEU A 205 4.80 0.68 -0.62
N ARG A 206 4.85 1.21 -1.85
CA ARG A 206 4.53 2.63 -2.14
C ARG A 206 3.07 2.70 -2.54
N LEU A 207 2.26 3.45 -1.80
CA LEU A 207 0.84 3.64 -2.10
C LEU A 207 0.50 5.09 -2.37
N ARG A 208 -0.28 5.34 -3.41
CA ARG A 208 -0.84 6.66 -3.69
C ARG A 208 -2.32 6.67 -3.35
N VAL A 209 -2.70 7.54 -2.42
CA VAL A 209 -4.11 7.75 -2.02
C VAL A 209 -4.57 9.11 -2.51
N GLU A 210 -5.65 9.13 -3.30
CA GLU A 210 -6.29 10.33 -3.81
C GLU A 210 -7.71 10.43 -3.28
N GLY A 211 -7.97 11.44 -2.43
CA GLY A 211 -9.25 11.55 -1.75
C GLY A 211 -9.43 10.41 -0.75
N GLU A 212 -10.43 9.56 -1.00
CA GLU A 212 -10.80 8.41 -0.16
C GLU A 212 -10.51 7.07 -0.86
N GLN A 213 -9.71 7.10 -1.93
CA GLN A 213 -9.40 5.92 -2.73
C GLN A 213 -7.90 5.73 -2.95
N ILE A 214 -7.49 4.47 -3.00
CA ILE A 214 -6.15 4.05 -3.38
C ILE A 214 -6.11 4.00 -4.92
N LYS A 215 -5.15 4.73 -5.47
CA LYS A 215 -4.92 4.83 -6.91
C LYS A 215 -3.81 3.91 -7.40
N GLU A 216 -2.80 3.70 -6.57
CA GLU A 216 -1.64 2.94 -7.00
C GLU A 216 -1.00 2.24 -5.81
N ILE A 217 -0.58 1.00 -6.03
CA ILE A 217 0.26 0.22 -5.12
C ILE A 217 1.45 -0.27 -5.93
N VAL A 218 2.66 0.05 -5.47
CA VAL A 218 3.91 -0.45 -6.04
C VAL A 218 4.63 -1.23 -4.95
N VAL A 219 4.82 -2.53 -5.20
CA VAL A 219 5.65 -3.39 -4.37
C VAL A 219 7.11 -3.02 -4.61
N LEU A 220 7.84 -2.66 -3.55
CA LEU A 220 9.26 -2.37 -3.67
C LEU A 220 10.07 -3.67 -3.73
N PRO A 221 11.12 -3.75 -4.57
CA PRO A 221 11.92 -4.96 -4.70
C PRO A 221 12.53 -5.42 -3.37
N SER A 222 12.10 -6.58 -2.86
CA SER A 222 12.71 -7.24 -1.70
C SER A 222 13.37 -8.57 -2.11
N LYS A 223 14.10 -9.21 -1.18
CA LYS A 223 14.73 -10.52 -1.43
C LYS A 223 13.73 -11.68 -1.33
N ALA A 224 12.68 -11.52 -0.53
CA ALA A 224 11.70 -12.57 -0.24
C ALA A 224 10.43 -12.40 -1.08
N GLY A 225 10.07 -11.16 -1.42
CA GLY A 225 8.80 -10.79 -2.06
C GLY A 225 7.61 -11.01 -1.13
N ALA A 226 6.60 -10.14 -1.19
CA ALA A 226 5.26 -10.31 -0.63
C ALA A 226 4.17 -10.13 -1.71
N GLY A 227 4.58 -9.98 -2.97
CA GLY A 227 3.67 -10.00 -4.11
C GLY A 227 3.04 -11.37 -4.37
N PRO A 228 2.02 -11.46 -5.25
CA PRO A 228 1.29 -12.69 -5.53
C PRO A 228 2.19 -13.87 -5.93
N LEU A 229 3.23 -13.62 -6.73
CA LEU A 229 4.16 -14.68 -7.15
C LEU A 229 5.02 -15.21 -6.00
N ALA A 230 5.40 -14.35 -5.06
CA ALA A 230 6.13 -14.77 -3.87
C ALA A 230 5.24 -15.62 -2.95
N LEU A 231 3.96 -15.24 -2.80
CA LEU A 231 2.97 -16.05 -2.09
C LEU A 231 2.79 -17.42 -2.75
N TYR A 232 2.69 -17.47 -4.09
CA TYR A 232 2.62 -18.72 -4.85
C TYR A 232 3.80 -19.65 -4.53
N ARG A 233 5.03 -19.11 -4.56
CA ARG A 233 6.24 -19.87 -4.21
C ARG A 233 6.25 -20.32 -2.76
N ALA A 234 5.82 -19.46 -1.83
CA ALA A 234 5.73 -19.80 -0.41
C ALA A 234 4.77 -20.98 -0.14
N LEU A 235 3.74 -21.11 -0.98
CA LEU A 235 2.79 -22.21 -0.99
C LEU A 235 3.31 -23.49 -1.68
N ALA A 236 4.59 -23.54 -2.07
CA ALA A 236 5.21 -24.62 -2.86
C ALA A 236 4.79 -24.65 -4.34
N GLY A 237 4.27 -23.54 -4.87
CA GLY A 237 4.09 -23.39 -6.30
C GLY A 237 5.43 -23.22 -7.02
N GLU A 238 5.66 -24.04 -8.05
CA GLU A 238 6.81 -23.90 -8.92
C GLU A 238 6.39 -23.18 -10.21
N PRO A 239 6.92 -21.98 -10.50
CA PRO A 239 6.66 -21.35 -11.79
C PRO A 239 7.35 -22.17 -12.89
N PRO A 240 6.75 -22.29 -14.09
CA PRO A 240 7.38 -23.00 -15.19
C PRO A 240 8.75 -22.37 -15.48
N ALA A 241 9.75 -23.21 -15.70
CA ALA A 241 11.09 -22.73 -16.07
C ALA A 241 10.93 -21.80 -17.27
N ALA A 242 11.54 -20.61 -17.20
CA ALA A 242 11.56 -19.69 -18.34
C ALA A 242 12.11 -20.48 -19.53
N GLN A 243 11.27 -20.70 -20.56
CA GLN A 243 11.72 -21.35 -21.78
C GLN A 243 12.84 -20.46 -22.34
N ALA A 244 14.07 -20.97 -22.32
CA ALA A 244 15.27 -20.30 -22.78
C ALA A 244 15.24 -20.07 -24.30
#